data_AF-S6BGF4-F1
#
_entry.id   AF-S6BGF4-F1
#
_cell.length_a   1.000
_cell.length_b   1.000
_cell.length_c   1.000
_cell.angle_alpha   90.00
_cell.angle_beta   90.00
_cell.angle_gamma   90.00
#
_symmetry.space_group_name_H-M   'P 1'
#
loop_
_entity.id
_entity.type
_entity.pdbx_description
1 polymer ?
#
loop_
_entity_poly.entity_id
_entity_poly.type
_entity_poly.pdbx_seq_one_letter_code
_entity_poly.pdbx_strand_id
1 'polypeptide(L)'
;MIGHSAQSGMLYLCQDDVVAYPLPIDYLRFHSFVSFKIEAAEQGVEYDDDQELDDIISSFEPAMRERASEFLESVGEYKLALRSSVEPERHFELHLKLGNVKDCLRILHELQAQQSDKSRDDVLRSKWKRLGTHCLDTNDYNTAVECLMNCGDYSSCMLIYITSGNRDGIAKIAEIATKEGVANIAFTCHYILNNIPECIDLLHRTGRHSEACIMARTYKPSALQASYEKWNNAYNPNLPALEETTVDQDALEIEKLLSERLATGFPQAKEYPKLKEAVYVNLLRSETPIDRSAIASDWSAGINL
;
A
#
# COMPACT_ATOMS: atom_id res chain seq x y z
N MET A 1 24.75 -17.49 -46.54
CA MET A 1 23.55 -18.05 -47.20
C MET A 1 22.64 -18.65 -46.15
N ILE A 2 21.35 -18.33 -46.19
CA ILE A 2 20.33 -18.90 -45.27
C ILE A 2 19.50 -19.88 -46.10
N GLY A 3 19.35 -21.12 -45.63
CA GLY A 3 18.51 -22.13 -46.26
C GLY A 3 17.65 -22.85 -45.23
N HIS A 4 16.36 -23.03 -45.50
CA HIS A 4 15.46 -23.82 -44.66
C HIS A 4 15.10 -25.11 -45.39
N SER A 5 15.17 -26.24 -44.68
CA SER A 5 14.72 -27.53 -45.22
C SER A 5 13.46 -27.99 -44.48
N ALA A 6 12.32 -27.95 -45.18
CA ALA A 6 11.02 -28.34 -44.64
C ALA A 6 10.97 -29.80 -44.16
N GLN A 7 11.78 -30.70 -44.75
CA GLN A 7 11.83 -32.11 -44.35
C GLN A 7 12.57 -32.33 -43.03
N SER A 8 13.57 -31.50 -42.75
CA SER A 8 14.38 -31.60 -41.52
C SER A 8 13.94 -30.63 -40.43
N GLY A 9 13.17 -29.59 -40.77
CA GLY A 9 12.80 -28.52 -39.83
C GLY A 9 14.00 -27.69 -39.36
N MET A 10 15.13 -27.73 -40.08
CA MET A 10 16.37 -27.05 -39.71
C MET A 10 16.62 -25.82 -40.59
N LEU A 11 17.03 -24.74 -39.93
CA LEU A 11 17.57 -23.53 -40.55
C LEU A 11 19.09 -23.67 -40.63
N TYR A 12 19.64 -23.59 -41.84
CA TYR A 12 21.07 -23.64 -42.10
C TYR A 12 21.59 -22.21 -42.34
N LEU A 13 22.48 -21.77 -41.45
CA LEU A 13 23.23 -20.53 -41.56
C LEU A 13 24.64 -20.87 -42.04
N CYS A 14 24.99 -20.41 -43.23
CA CYS A 14 26.31 -20.63 -43.81
C CYS A 14 27.00 -19.28 -44.01
N GLN A 15 28.00 -18.96 -43.17
CA GLN A 15 28.83 -17.76 -43.30
C GLN A 15 30.28 -18.16 -43.58
N ASP A 16 30.98 -18.71 -42.58
CA ASP A 16 32.28 -19.40 -42.74
C ASP A 16 32.19 -20.89 -42.32
N ASP A 17 31.38 -21.19 -41.30
CA ASP A 17 30.93 -22.54 -40.91
C ASP A 17 29.43 -22.73 -41.19
N VAL A 18 28.99 -23.98 -41.34
CA VAL A 18 27.56 -24.35 -41.46
C VAL A 18 27.01 -24.65 -40.08
N VAL A 19 26.15 -23.78 -39.57
CA VAL A 19 25.42 -23.98 -38.31
C VAL A 19 23.96 -24.30 -38.62
N ALA A 20 23.45 -25.38 -38.05
CA ALA A 20 22.07 -25.81 -38.21
C ALA A 20 21.29 -25.62 -36.90
N TYR A 21 20.21 -24.83 -36.93
CA TYR A 21 19.32 -24.62 -35.80
C TYR A 21 17.94 -25.25 -36.07
N PRO A 22 17.34 -25.96 -35.11
CA PRO A 22 15.97 -26.45 -35.26
C PRO A 22 14.98 -25.28 -35.20
N LEU A 23 14.30 -25.03 -36.32
CA LEU A 23 13.29 -23.99 -36.44
C LEU A 23 12.11 -24.53 -37.25
N PRO A 24 11.03 -24.97 -36.57
CA PRO A 24 9.83 -25.49 -37.22
C PRO A 24 9.23 -24.46 -38.19
N ILE A 25 8.69 -24.95 -39.31
CA ILE A 25 8.09 -24.08 -40.32
C ILE A 25 6.88 -23.32 -39.78
N ASP A 26 6.15 -23.91 -38.84
CA ASP A 26 4.98 -23.30 -38.21
C ASP A 26 5.37 -22.10 -37.33
N TYR A 27 6.56 -22.15 -36.71
CA TYR A 27 7.09 -21.01 -35.96
C TYR A 27 7.51 -19.86 -36.90
N LEU A 28 8.08 -20.17 -38.07
CA LEU A 28 8.37 -19.16 -39.09
C LEU A 28 7.11 -18.52 -39.66
N ARG A 29 6.05 -19.31 -39.89
CA ARG A 29 4.73 -18.80 -40.31
C ARG A 29 4.14 -17.88 -39.25
N PHE A 30 4.19 -18.28 -37.98
CA PHE A 30 3.78 -17.45 -36.86
C PHE A 30 4.48 -16.09 -36.82
N HIS A 31 5.82 -16.07 -36.92
CA HIS A 31 6.59 -14.82 -36.99
C HIS A 31 6.19 -13.95 -38.18
N SER A 32 6.03 -14.55 -39.35
CA SER A 32 5.63 -13.84 -40.58
C SER A 32 4.24 -13.22 -40.45
N PHE A 33 3.30 -13.94 -39.86
CA PHE A 33 1.94 -13.48 -39.63
C PHE A 33 1.91 -12.32 -38.63
N VAL A 34 2.64 -12.42 -37.52
CA VAL A 34 2.74 -11.36 -36.51
C VAL A 34 3.38 -10.11 -37.11
N SER A 35 4.47 -10.24 -37.88
CA SER A 35 5.09 -9.10 -38.57
C SER A 35 4.12 -8.42 -39.54
N PHE A 36 3.40 -9.20 -40.34
CA PHE A 36 2.38 -8.66 -41.25
C PHE A 36 1.26 -7.94 -40.49
N LYS A 37 0.79 -8.49 -39.38
CA LYS A 37 -0.21 -7.86 -38.51
C LYS A 37 0.25 -6.50 -37.97
N ILE A 38 1.51 -6.40 -37.52
CA ILE A 38 2.08 -5.13 -37.05
C ILE A 38 2.14 -4.11 -38.17
N GLU A 39 2.65 -4.51 -39.35
CA GLU A 39 2.75 -3.63 -40.53
C GLU A 39 1.36 -3.13 -40.97
N ALA A 40 0.34 -4.00 -40.93
CA ALA A 40 -1.04 -3.64 -41.22
C ALA A 40 -1.60 -2.64 -40.18
N ALA A 41 -1.32 -2.86 -38.89
CA ALA A 41 -1.72 -1.97 -37.82
C ALA A 41 -1.09 -0.58 -37.94
N GLU A 42 0.18 -0.48 -38.33
CA GLU A 42 0.86 0.80 -38.62
C GLU A 42 0.21 1.55 -39.79
N GLN A 43 -0.32 0.82 -40.77
CA GLN A 43 -1.05 1.39 -41.92
C GLN A 43 -2.52 1.71 -41.59
N GLY A 44 -2.98 1.45 -40.36
CA GLY A 44 -4.36 1.69 -39.92
C GLY A 44 -5.37 0.69 -40.49
N VAL A 45 -4.90 -0.44 -41.01
CA VAL A 45 -5.75 -1.53 -41.50
C VAL A 45 -5.90 -2.56 -40.38
N GLU A 46 -7.13 -2.76 -39.91
CA GLU A 46 -7.43 -3.78 -38.91
C GLU A 46 -7.36 -5.16 -39.57
N TYR A 47 -6.41 -5.99 -39.13
CA TYR A 47 -6.22 -7.35 -39.60
C TYR A 47 -6.80 -8.32 -38.55
N ASP A 48 -7.94 -8.93 -38.88
CA ASP A 48 -8.78 -9.74 -37.97
C ASP A 48 -8.68 -11.26 -38.23
N ASP A 49 -7.58 -11.75 -38.82
CA ASP A 49 -7.34 -13.19 -39.00
C ASP A 49 -6.79 -13.86 -37.73
N ASP A 50 -7.27 -13.49 -36.54
CA ASP A 50 -6.80 -14.08 -35.27
C ASP A 50 -7.04 -15.60 -35.21
N GLN A 51 -7.98 -16.13 -36.00
CA GLN A 51 -8.27 -17.56 -36.10
C GLN A 51 -7.11 -18.37 -36.69
N GLU A 52 -6.44 -17.86 -37.74
CA GLU A 52 -5.30 -18.57 -38.34
C GLU A 52 -4.12 -18.61 -37.36
N LEU A 53 -3.92 -17.52 -36.62
CA LEU A 53 -2.90 -17.45 -35.59
C LEU A 53 -3.18 -18.44 -34.44
N ASP A 54 -4.44 -18.55 -34.03
CA ASP A 54 -4.87 -19.51 -33.00
C ASP A 54 -4.66 -20.96 -33.44
N ASP A 55 -4.96 -21.29 -34.69
CA ASP A 55 -4.73 -22.61 -35.25
C ASP A 55 -3.23 -22.95 -35.23
N ILE A 56 -2.37 -22.01 -35.63
CA ILE A 56 -0.91 -22.17 -35.57
C ILE A 56 -0.43 -22.36 -34.12
N ILE A 57 -0.88 -21.52 -33.18
CA ILE A 57 -0.50 -21.62 -31.76
C ILE A 57 -0.99 -22.95 -31.15
N SER A 58 -2.17 -23.43 -31.54
CA SER A 58 -2.73 -24.69 -31.05
C SER A 58 -1.88 -25.89 -31.46
N SER A 59 -1.26 -25.84 -32.64
CA SER A 59 -0.36 -26.89 -33.15
C SER A 59 0.97 -26.97 -32.39
N PHE A 60 1.35 -25.92 -31.66
CA PHE A 60 2.64 -25.84 -30.99
C PHE A 60 2.74 -26.72 -29.74
N GLU A 61 3.93 -27.27 -29.52
CA GLU A 61 4.32 -27.87 -28.23
C GLU A 61 4.38 -26.80 -27.12
N PRO A 62 4.21 -27.18 -25.83
CA PRO A 62 4.17 -26.21 -24.72
C PRO A 62 5.38 -25.27 -24.65
N ALA A 63 6.59 -25.77 -24.88
CA ALA A 63 7.81 -24.95 -24.86
C ALA A 63 7.84 -23.92 -25.99
N MET A 64 7.24 -24.23 -27.15
CA MET A 64 7.15 -23.32 -28.29
C MET A 64 6.03 -22.30 -28.11
N ARG A 65 4.92 -22.67 -27.45
CA ARG A 65 3.86 -21.73 -27.04
C ARG A 65 4.37 -20.66 -26.09
N GLU A 66 5.25 -21.04 -25.16
CA GLU A 66 5.86 -20.09 -24.23
C GLU A 66 6.77 -19.10 -24.95
N ARG A 67 7.65 -19.58 -25.83
CA ARG A 67 8.47 -18.71 -26.70
C ARG A 67 7.63 -17.81 -27.60
N ALA A 68 6.49 -18.31 -28.10
CA ALA A 68 5.55 -17.53 -28.88
C ALA A 68 4.92 -16.42 -28.03
N SER A 69 4.55 -16.73 -26.78
CA SER A 69 4.04 -15.74 -25.82
C SER A 69 5.08 -14.66 -25.51
N GLU A 70 6.33 -15.03 -25.22
CA GLU A 70 7.43 -14.08 -24.98
C GLU A 70 7.66 -13.16 -26.17
N PHE A 71 7.63 -13.71 -27.39
CA PHE A 71 7.74 -12.92 -28.60
C PHE A 71 6.57 -11.93 -28.74
N LEU A 72 5.32 -12.38 -28.57
CA LEU A 72 4.14 -11.52 -28.65
C LEU A 72 4.17 -10.39 -27.60
N GLU A 73 4.68 -10.67 -26.41
CA GLU A 73 4.89 -9.65 -25.39
C GLU A 73 5.97 -8.63 -25.79
N SER A 74 7.06 -9.08 -26.42
CA SER A 74 8.11 -8.17 -26.91
C SER A 74 7.61 -7.25 -28.02
N VAL A 75 6.63 -7.72 -28.79
CA VAL A 75 5.94 -6.97 -29.85
C VAL A 75 4.87 -6.02 -29.29
N GLY A 76 4.36 -6.27 -28.08
CA GLY A 76 3.30 -5.47 -27.45
C GLY A 76 1.88 -6.04 -27.60
N GLU A 77 1.73 -7.23 -28.19
CA GLU A 77 0.45 -7.93 -28.37
C GLU A 77 0.10 -8.79 -27.15
N TYR A 78 -0.22 -8.13 -26.03
CA TYR A 78 -0.43 -8.81 -24.74
C TYR A 78 -1.66 -9.72 -24.70
N LYS A 79 -2.72 -9.41 -25.48
CA LYS A 79 -3.94 -10.24 -25.55
C LYS A 79 -3.64 -11.61 -26.16
N LEU A 80 -2.90 -11.64 -27.26
CA LEU A 80 -2.49 -12.88 -27.93
C LEU A 80 -1.43 -13.62 -27.10
N ALA A 81 -0.51 -12.89 -26.47
CA ALA A 81 0.47 -13.47 -25.56
C ALA A 81 -0.22 -14.24 -24.42
N LEU A 82 -1.32 -13.70 -23.87
CA LEU A 82 -2.09 -14.34 -22.79
C LEU A 82 -2.75 -15.63 -23.25
N ARG A 83 -3.31 -15.66 -24.47
CA ARG A 83 -3.94 -16.86 -25.05
C ARG A 83 -2.92 -17.98 -25.32
N SER A 84 -1.69 -17.60 -25.65
CA SER A 84 -0.59 -18.52 -25.96
C SER A 84 0.11 -19.06 -24.71
N SER A 85 0.20 -18.23 -23.66
CA SER A 85 0.91 -18.55 -22.41
C SER A 85 0.25 -19.70 -21.68
N VAL A 86 1.04 -20.67 -21.23
CA VAL A 86 0.57 -21.79 -20.41
C VAL A 86 0.87 -21.55 -18.92
N GLU A 87 1.88 -20.74 -18.61
CA GLU A 87 2.33 -20.52 -17.24
C GLU A 87 1.44 -19.51 -16.46
N PRO A 88 0.85 -19.91 -15.32
CA PRO A 88 0.02 -19.01 -14.51
C PRO A 88 0.78 -17.80 -13.95
N GLU A 89 2.08 -17.94 -13.71
CA GLU A 89 2.90 -16.85 -13.16
C GLU A 89 3.07 -15.71 -14.16
N ARG A 90 3.15 -16.05 -15.45
CA ARG A 90 3.23 -15.09 -16.56
C ARG A 90 1.88 -14.46 -16.87
N HIS A 91 0.78 -15.17 -16.68
CA HIS A 91 -0.57 -14.60 -16.84
C HIS A 91 -0.77 -13.36 -15.97
N PHE A 92 -0.23 -13.34 -14.74
CA PHE A 92 -0.28 -12.14 -13.89
C PHE A 92 0.39 -10.93 -14.55
N GLU A 93 1.60 -11.09 -15.08
CA GLU A 93 2.34 -10.00 -15.73
C GLU A 93 1.61 -9.49 -16.99
N LEU A 94 1.05 -10.41 -17.78
CA LEU A 94 0.29 -10.06 -18.99
C LEU A 94 -1.01 -9.33 -18.65
N HIS A 95 -1.76 -9.80 -17.65
CA HIS A 95 -2.96 -9.11 -17.18
C HIS A 95 -2.65 -7.73 -16.59
N LEU A 96 -1.52 -7.59 -15.89
CA LEU A 96 -1.07 -6.31 -15.35
C LEU A 96 -0.77 -5.32 -16.49
N LYS A 97 -0.09 -5.75 -17.54
CA LYS A 97 0.18 -4.92 -18.74
C LYS A 97 -1.08 -4.55 -19.51
N LEU A 98 -2.09 -5.42 -19.51
CA LEU A 98 -3.41 -5.15 -20.10
C LEU A 98 -4.28 -4.21 -19.24
N GLY A 99 -3.90 -3.96 -17.98
CA GLY A 99 -4.72 -3.21 -17.03
C GLY A 99 -5.92 -4.01 -16.48
N ASN A 100 -5.93 -5.33 -16.62
CA ASN A 100 -7.00 -6.20 -16.13
C ASN A 100 -6.86 -6.47 -14.62
N VAL A 101 -7.19 -5.47 -13.80
CA VAL A 101 -7.04 -5.52 -12.33
C VAL A 101 -7.82 -6.70 -11.70
N LYS A 102 -9.04 -6.97 -12.17
CA LYS A 102 -9.89 -8.05 -11.63
C LYS A 102 -9.28 -9.44 -11.81
N ASP A 103 -8.70 -9.70 -12.97
CA ASP A 103 -8.03 -10.98 -13.25
C ASP A 103 -6.76 -11.10 -12.43
N CYS A 104 -6.00 -10.02 -12.27
CA CYS A 104 -4.82 -9.99 -11.41
C CYS A 104 -5.17 -10.35 -9.96
N LEU A 105 -6.23 -9.75 -9.40
CA LEU A 105 -6.70 -10.06 -8.05
C LEU A 105 -7.08 -11.54 -7.90
N ARG A 106 -7.83 -12.08 -8.87
CA ARG A 106 -8.22 -13.50 -8.88
C ARG A 106 -6.99 -14.40 -8.83
N ILE A 107 -5.99 -14.14 -9.68
CA ILE A 107 -4.74 -14.90 -9.71
C ILE A 107 -3.99 -14.78 -8.37
N LEU A 108 -3.90 -13.58 -7.80
CA LEU A 108 -3.21 -13.39 -6.52
C LEU A 108 -3.89 -14.13 -5.36
N HIS A 109 -5.22 -14.14 -5.31
CA HIS A 109 -5.96 -14.93 -4.32
C HIS A 109 -5.79 -16.44 -4.51
N GLU A 110 -5.80 -16.91 -5.76
CA GLU A 110 -5.52 -18.32 -6.08
C GLU A 110 -4.11 -18.72 -5.63
N LEU A 111 -3.11 -17.88 -5.92
CA LEU A 111 -1.73 -18.09 -5.48
C LEU A 111 -1.60 -18.07 -3.96
N GLN A 112 -2.27 -17.15 -3.27
CA GLN A 112 -2.29 -17.06 -1.81
C GLN A 112 -2.92 -18.31 -1.19
N ALA A 113 -4.00 -18.85 -1.76
CA ALA A 113 -4.66 -20.05 -1.27
C ALA A 113 -3.82 -21.32 -1.47
N GLN A 114 -2.99 -21.37 -2.51
CA GLN A 114 -2.09 -22.49 -2.80
C GLN A 114 -0.77 -22.42 -2.01
N GLN A 115 -0.49 -21.28 -1.38
CA GLN A 115 0.77 -21.04 -0.68
C GLN A 115 0.76 -21.71 0.70
N SER A 116 1.42 -22.88 0.81
CA SER A 116 1.67 -23.57 2.08
C SER A 116 3.07 -23.28 2.66
N ASP A 117 3.97 -22.72 1.85
CA ASP A 117 5.37 -22.49 2.19
C ASP A 117 5.67 -21.01 2.41
N LYS A 118 6.08 -20.67 3.64
CA LYS A 118 6.46 -19.32 4.08
C LYS A 118 7.61 -18.73 3.26
N SER A 119 8.42 -19.56 2.59
CA SER A 119 9.52 -19.08 1.74
C SER A 119 9.04 -18.30 0.52
N ARG A 120 7.80 -18.50 0.06
CA ARG A 120 7.27 -17.80 -1.13
C ARG A 120 6.56 -16.49 -0.78
N ASP A 121 6.44 -16.15 0.51
CA ASP A 121 5.69 -14.98 0.97
C ASP A 121 6.26 -13.67 0.39
N ASP A 122 7.58 -13.54 0.25
CA ASP A 122 8.21 -12.33 -0.29
C ASP A 122 7.88 -12.10 -1.76
N VAL A 123 7.82 -13.17 -2.56
CA VAL A 123 7.45 -13.09 -3.98
C VAL A 123 5.99 -12.69 -4.11
N LEU A 124 5.10 -13.26 -3.30
CA LEU A 124 3.68 -12.89 -3.32
C LEU A 124 3.47 -11.44 -2.85
N ARG A 125 4.15 -11.01 -1.77
CA ARG A 125 4.13 -9.60 -1.31
C ARG A 125 4.58 -8.66 -2.42
N SER A 126 5.63 -9.00 -3.17
CA SER A 126 6.10 -8.19 -4.30
C SER A 126 5.03 -8.07 -5.38
N LYS A 127 4.33 -9.16 -5.74
CA LYS A 127 3.24 -9.12 -6.72
C LYS A 127 2.05 -8.27 -6.25
N TRP A 128 1.64 -8.40 -4.99
CA TRP A 128 0.62 -7.54 -4.39
C TRP A 128 1.03 -6.06 -4.44
N LYS A 129 2.29 -5.75 -4.13
CA LYS A 129 2.82 -4.39 -4.22
C LYS A 129 2.77 -3.85 -5.64
N ARG A 130 3.19 -4.63 -6.64
CA ARG A 130 3.14 -4.24 -8.06
C ARG A 130 1.72 -3.94 -8.54
N LEU A 131 0.75 -4.80 -8.21
CA LEU A 131 -0.66 -4.54 -8.53
C LEU A 131 -1.17 -3.29 -7.81
N GLY A 132 -0.83 -3.12 -6.53
CA GLY A 132 -1.18 -1.94 -5.76
C GLY A 132 -0.66 -0.65 -6.38
N THR A 133 0.62 -0.62 -6.81
CA THR A 133 1.20 0.54 -7.51
C THR A 133 0.49 0.82 -8.82
N HIS A 134 0.21 -0.20 -9.63
CA HIS A 134 -0.55 -0.04 -10.87
C HIS A 134 -1.95 0.54 -10.60
N CYS A 135 -2.65 0.06 -9.57
CA CYS A 135 -3.95 0.61 -9.17
C CYS A 135 -3.86 2.08 -8.73
N LEU A 136 -2.75 2.50 -8.10
CA LEU A 136 -2.52 3.91 -7.79
C LEU A 136 -2.34 4.74 -9.06
N ASP A 137 -1.60 4.25 -10.04
CA ASP A 137 -1.42 4.92 -11.34
C ASP A 137 -2.74 5.07 -12.10
N THR A 138 -3.66 4.11 -11.95
CA THR A 138 -5.01 4.15 -12.56
C THR A 138 -6.07 4.82 -11.69
N ASN A 139 -5.71 5.44 -10.56
CA ASN A 139 -6.61 6.08 -9.58
C ASN A 139 -7.65 5.13 -8.91
N ASP A 140 -7.41 3.82 -8.89
CA ASP A 140 -8.23 2.86 -8.16
C ASP A 140 -7.74 2.68 -6.72
N TYR A 141 -8.03 3.67 -5.88
CA TYR A 141 -7.54 3.72 -4.50
C TYR A 141 -8.08 2.59 -3.62
N ASN A 142 -9.30 2.12 -3.85
CA ASN A 142 -9.92 1.09 -3.02
C ASN A 142 -9.19 -0.25 -3.19
N THR A 143 -8.97 -0.66 -4.45
CA THR A 143 -8.23 -1.88 -4.75
C THR A 143 -6.74 -1.73 -4.44
N ALA A 144 -6.16 -0.54 -4.63
CA ALA A 144 -4.78 -0.29 -4.22
C ALA A 144 -4.58 -0.54 -2.72
N VAL A 145 -5.49 -0.04 -1.88
CA VAL A 145 -5.44 -0.25 -0.43
C VAL A 145 -5.55 -1.73 -0.07
N GLU A 146 -6.47 -2.47 -0.69
CA GLU A 146 -6.57 -3.93 -0.49
C GLU A 146 -5.25 -4.64 -0.82
N CYS A 147 -4.64 -4.31 -1.96
CA CYS A 147 -3.38 -4.89 -2.38
C CYS A 147 -2.22 -4.54 -1.43
N LEU A 148 -2.14 -3.28 -1.00
CA LEU A 148 -1.09 -2.80 -0.11
C LEU A 148 -1.22 -3.37 1.31
N MET A 149 -2.46 -3.61 1.78
CA MET A 149 -2.69 -4.33 3.04
C MET A 149 -2.20 -5.78 2.97
N ASN A 150 -2.42 -6.46 1.85
CA ASN A 150 -1.93 -7.83 1.64
C ASN A 150 -0.41 -7.91 1.48
N CYS A 151 0.25 -6.85 1.01
CA CYS A 151 1.71 -6.81 0.90
C CYS A 151 2.44 -6.39 2.18
N GLY A 152 1.71 -5.85 3.18
CA GLY A 152 2.28 -5.34 4.43
C GLY A 152 2.85 -3.92 4.33
N ASP A 153 2.54 -3.17 3.26
CA ASP A 153 2.96 -1.77 3.12
C ASP A 153 1.95 -0.83 3.80
N TYR A 154 1.88 -0.93 5.13
CA TYR A 154 0.96 -0.11 5.93
C TYR A 154 1.27 1.38 5.84
N SER A 155 2.51 1.77 5.51
CA SER A 155 2.92 3.16 5.32
C SER A 155 2.14 3.81 4.17
N SER A 156 2.07 3.13 3.03
CA SER A 156 1.36 3.61 1.86
C SER A 156 -0.15 3.63 2.09
N CYS A 157 -0.71 2.57 2.72
CA CYS A 157 -2.11 2.54 3.13
C CYS A 157 -2.47 3.71 4.08
N MET A 158 -1.61 3.96 5.07
CA MET A 158 -1.80 5.04 6.04
C MET A 158 -1.85 6.39 5.32
N LEU A 159 -0.95 6.64 4.36
CA LEU A 159 -0.95 7.89 3.60
C LEU A 159 -2.27 8.09 2.85
N ILE A 160 -2.76 7.05 2.16
CA ILE A 160 -4.04 7.11 1.42
C ILE A 160 -5.21 7.41 2.37
N TYR A 161 -5.25 6.78 3.54
CA TYR A 161 -6.30 7.04 4.52
C TYR A 161 -6.21 8.44 5.16
N ILE A 162 -5.00 8.96 5.39
CA ILE A 162 -4.82 10.33 5.88
C ILE A 162 -5.32 11.33 4.83
N THR A 163 -4.94 11.17 3.56
CA THR A 163 -5.35 12.10 2.49
C THR A 163 -6.84 12.03 2.20
N SER A 164 -7.48 10.87 2.39
CA SER A 164 -8.92 10.71 2.25
C SER A 164 -9.72 11.06 3.50
N GLY A 165 -9.06 11.34 4.63
CA GLY A 165 -9.72 11.60 5.91
C GLY A 165 -10.46 10.38 6.47
N ASN A 166 -10.06 9.16 6.10
CA ASN A 166 -10.73 7.93 6.51
C ASN A 166 -10.26 7.48 7.91
N ARG A 167 -10.98 7.94 8.94
CA ARG A 167 -10.69 7.62 10.35
C ARG A 167 -10.72 6.12 10.64
N ASP A 168 -11.71 5.40 10.11
CA ASP A 168 -11.88 3.97 10.39
C ASP A 168 -10.76 3.13 9.77
N GLY A 169 -10.30 3.53 8.57
CA GLY A 169 -9.14 2.94 7.91
C GLY A 169 -7.86 3.09 8.74
N ILE A 170 -7.62 4.30 9.29
CA ILE A 170 -6.46 4.56 10.17
C ILE A 170 -6.56 3.70 11.44
N ALA A 171 -7.75 3.57 12.05
CA ALA A 171 -7.95 2.74 13.24
C ALA A 171 -7.63 1.27 12.97
N LYS A 172 -8.07 0.75 11.82
CA LYS A 172 -7.77 -0.62 11.41
C LYS A 172 -6.27 -0.86 11.21
N ILE A 173 -5.55 0.10 10.59
CA ILE A 173 -4.09 0.02 10.45
C ILE A 173 -3.41 0.07 11.82
N ALA A 174 -3.88 0.94 12.74
CA ALA A 174 -3.30 1.06 14.08
C ALA A 174 -3.32 -0.28 14.83
N GLU A 175 -4.45 -1.01 14.77
CA GLU A 175 -4.59 -2.33 15.37
C GLU A 175 -3.67 -3.38 14.73
N ILE A 176 -3.62 -3.41 13.39
CA ILE A 176 -2.81 -4.38 12.64
C ILE A 176 -1.32 -4.13 12.89
N ALA A 177 -0.85 -2.90 12.72
CA ALA A 177 0.53 -2.51 12.96
C ALA A 177 0.96 -2.76 14.42
N THR A 178 0.03 -2.61 15.38
CA THR A 178 0.31 -2.94 16.79
C THR A 178 0.51 -4.44 16.99
N LYS A 179 -0.27 -5.28 16.32
CA LYS A 179 -0.17 -6.75 16.38
C LYS A 179 1.09 -7.27 15.68
N GLU A 180 1.46 -6.66 14.56
CA GLU A 180 2.64 -7.05 13.79
C GLU A 180 3.96 -6.47 14.33
N GLY A 181 3.90 -5.62 15.36
CA GLY A 181 5.08 -5.04 15.99
C GLY A 181 5.72 -3.90 15.18
N VAL A 182 5.02 -3.35 14.19
CA VAL A 182 5.47 -2.18 13.41
C VAL A 182 5.18 -0.90 14.20
N ALA A 183 5.98 -0.69 15.24
CA ALA A 183 5.75 0.32 16.28
C ALA A 183 5.59 1.75 15.73
N ASN A 184 6.38 2.14 14.73
CA ASN A 184 6.34 3.50 14.18
C ASN A 184 4.99 3.81 13.51
N ILE A 185 4.47 2.89 12.69
CA ILE A 185 3.19 3.07 12.00
C ILE A 185 2.05 3.04 13.00
N ALA A 186 2.06 2.07 13.92
CA ALA A 186 1.08 2.01 15.00
C ALA A 186 1.04 3.29 15.83
N PHE A 187 2.21 3.84 16.22
CA PHE A 187 2.31 5.10 16.95
C PHE A 187 1.72 6.26 16.14
N THR A 188 2.10 6.42 14.87
CA THR A 188 1.59 7.51 14.03
C THR A 188 0.08 7.41 13.85
N CYS A 189 -0.48 6.22 13.61
CA CYS A 189 -1.92 6.05 13.49
C CYS A 189 -2.65 6.38 14.79
N HIS A 190 -2.19 5.87 15.94
CA HIS A 190 -2.79 6.18 17.25
C HIS A 190 -2.68 7.67 17.58
N TYR A 191 -1.56 8.31 17.25
CA TYR A 191 -1.36 9.74 17.47
C TYR A 191 -2.34 10.58 16.66
N ILE A 192 -2.53 10.27 15.36
CA ILE A 192 -3.50 10.97 14.50
C ILE A 192 -4.94 10.77 14.98
N LEU A 193 -5.25 9.59 15.52
CA LEU A 193 -6.57 9.27 16.09
C LEU A 193 -6.81 9.89 17.47
N ASN A 194 -5.79 10.55 18.05
CA ASN A 194 -5.77 11.07 19.41
C ASN A 194 -5.94 9.98 20.50
N ASN A 195 -5.47 8.76 20.20
CA ASN A 195 -5.40 7.64 21.14
C ASN A 195 -4.07 7.73 21.94
N ILE A 196 -3.96 8.76 22.77
CA ILE A 196 -2.76 9.05 23.57
C ILE A 196 -2.37 7.91 24.54
N PRO A 197 -3.31 7.25 25.26
CA PRO A 197 -2.97 6.16 26.16
C PRO A 197 -2.22 5.01 25.46
N GLU A 198 -2.66 4.64 24.26
CA GLU A 198 -2.06 3.60 23.43
C GLU A 198 -0.68 4.02 22.92
N CYS A 199 -0.48 5.30 22.61
CA CYS A 199 0.83 5.84 22.24
C CYS A 199 1.84 5.72 23.39
N ILE A 200 1.42 6.08 24.62
CA ILE A 200 2.26 5.97 25.83
C ILE A 200 2.61 4.51 26.10
N ASP A 201 1.63 3.60 26.01
CA ASP A 201 1.85 2.18 26.20
C ASP A 201 2.80 1.60 25.14
N LEU A 202 2.65 1.98 23.87
CA LEU A 202 3.54 1.55 22.79
C LEU A 202 4.99 2.02 23.00
N LEU A 203 5.20 3.25 23.47
CA LEU A 203 6.53 3.74 23.83
C LEU A 203 7.14 2.92 24.97
N HIS A 204 6.36 2.60 26.00
CA HIS A 204 6.81 1.72 27.08
C HIS A 204 7.13 0.30 26.59
N ARG A 205 6.30 -0.30 25.73
CA ARG A 205 6.54 -1.64 25.15
C ARG A 205 7.82 -1.68 24.31
N THR A 206 8.21 -0.57 23.70
CA THR A 206 9.45 -0.45 22.93
C THR A 206 10.66 -0.02 23.75
N GLY A 207 10.54 0.07 25.08
CA GLY A 207 11.63 0.46 26.00
C GLY A 207 11.94 1.96 26.04
N ARG A 208 11.13 2.79 25.39
CA ARG A 208 11.32 4.25 25.29
C ARG A 208 10.57 4.98 26.41
N HIS A 209 10.96 4.70 27.66
CA HIS A 209 10.23 5.19 28.84
C HIS A 209 10.33 6.72 29.04
N SER A 210 11.44 7.34 28.68
CA SER A 210 11.62 8.80 28.78
C SER A 210 10.69 9.54 27.81
N GLU A 211 10.60 9.07 26.55
CA GLU A 211 9.67 9.61 25.55
C GLU A 211 8.21 9.43 26.00
N ALA A 212 7.87 8.29 26.60
CA ALA A 212 6.54 8.04 27.16
C ALA A 212 6.20 9.04 28.29
N CYS A 213 7.16 9.37 29.16
CA CYS A 213 6.97 10.38 30.21
C CYS A 213 6.75 11.78 29.62
N ILE A 214 7.51 12.15 28.59
CA ILE A 214 7.33 13.45 27.90
C ILE A 214 5.95 13.49 27.24
N MET A 215 5.54 12.42 26.56
CA MET A 215 4.22 12.30 25.94
C MET A 215 3.10 12.43 26.97
N ALA A 216 3.23 11.76 28.12
CA ALA A 216 2.29 11.87 29.23
C ALA A 216 2.25 13.30 29.77
N ARG A 217 3.40 13.94 30.01
CA ARG A 217 3.45 15.32 30.49
C ARG A 217 2.78 16.30 29.52
N THR A 218 2.94 16.11 28.22
CA THR A 218 2.40 17.04 27.20
C THR A 218 0.93 16.83 26.90
N TYR A 219 0.47 15.58 26.78
CA TYR A 219 -0.87 15.28 26.25
C TYR A 219 -1.79 14.55 27.24
N LYS A 220 -1.24 13.92 28.28
CA LYS A 220 -2.03 13.19 29.28
C LYS A 220 -1.40 13.25 30.69
N PRO A 221 -1.43 14.42 31.34
CA PRO A 221 -0.79 14.63 32.65
C PRO A 221 -1.20 13.60 33.71
N SER A 222 -2.42 13.06 33.66
CA SER A 222 -2.89 11.99 34.55
C SER A 222 -2.06 10.71 34.48
N ALA A 223 -1.42 10.42 33.35
CA ALA A 223 -0.58 9.23 33.16
C ALA A 223 0.91 9.47 33.49
N LEU A 224 1.29 10.70 33.84
CA LEU A 224 2.69 11.09 34.04
C LEU A 224 3.35 10.30 35.18
N GLN A 225 2.71 10.25 36.35
CA GLN A 225 3.25 9.56 37.54
C GLN A 225 3.50 8.07 37.26
N ALA A 226 2.52 7.39 36.67
CA ALA A 226 2.65 5.96 36.32
C ALA A 226 3.75 5.72 35.27
N SER A 227 3.93 6.65 34.32
CA SER A 227 4.98 6.57 33.30
C SER A 227 6.36 6.80 33.93
N TYR A 228 6.46 7.76 34.86
CA TYR A 228 7.67 8.06 35.61
C TYR A 228 8.13 6.87 36.45
N GLU A 229 7.22 6.20 37.16
CA GLU A 229 7.55 5.00 37.93
C GLU A 229 8.12 3.89 37.04
N LYS A 230 7.53 3.67 35.86
CA LYS A 230 8.07 2.72 34.87
C LYS A 230 9.47 3.12 34.40
N TRP A 231 9.71 4.42 34.19
CA TRP A 231 11.03 4.92 33.79
C TRP A 231 12.05 4.76 34.91
N ASN A 232 11.71 5.14 36.15
CA ASN A 232 12.57 5.05 37.31
C ASN A 232 12.98 3.60 37.60
N ASN A 233 12.06 2.65 37.43
CA ASN A 233 12.34 1.21 37.58
C ASN A 233 13.30 0.68 36.49
N ALA A 234 13.28 1.25 35.29
CA ALA A 234 14.17 0.90 34.19
C ALA A 234 15.47 1.74 34.17
N TYR A 235 15.61 2.70 35.10
CA TYR A 235 16.67 3.69 35.08
C TYR A 235 18.02 3.08 35.47
N ASN A 236 19.09 3.53 34.80
CA ASN A 236 20.44 3.11 35.15
C ASN A 236 20.93 3.94 36.35
N PRO A 237 21.23 3.34 37.51
CA PRO A 237 21.62 4.06 38.72
C PRO A 237 22.96 4.82 38.61
N ASN A 238 23.73 4.60 37.53
CA ASN A 238 24.97 5.33 37.28
C ASN A 238 24.76 6.74 36.68
N LEU A 239 23.53 7.07 36.27
CA LEU A 239 23.18 8.37 35.69
C LEU A 239 22.57 9.30 36.78
N PRO A 240 22.56 10.64 36.57
CA PRO A 240 22.03 11.59 37.56
C PRO A 240 20.61 11.24 38.01
N ALA A 241 20.29 11.37 39.29
CA ALA A 241 18.94 11.03 39.77
C ALA A 241 17.86 11.80 38.99
N LEU A 242 16.79 11.12 38.63
CA LEU A 242 15.63 11.74 38.00
C LEU A 242 14.91 12.60 39.04
N GLU A 243 14.52 13.82 38.65
CA GLU A 243 13.68 14.67 39.49
C GLU A 243 12.27 14.08 39.58
N GLU A 244 11.70 14.08 40.80
CA GLU A 244 10.33 13.66 40.99
C GLU A 244 9.35 14.57 40.25
N THR A 245 8.35 13.96 39.63
CA THR A 245 7.32 14.70 38.90
C THR A 245 6.39 15.44 39.86
N THR A 246 6.34 16.76 39.76
CA THR A 246 5.33 17.57 40.45
C THR A 246 4.01 17.49 39.71
N VAL A 247 2.92 17.19 40.41
CA VAL A 247 1.57 17.18 39.84
C VAL A 247 1.11 18.62 39.64
N ASP A 248 0.98 19.02 38.38
CA ASP A 248 0.37 20.29 38.01
C ASP A 248 -1.16 20.14 37.99
N GLN A 249 -1.84 20.80 38.95
CA GLN A 249 -3.30 20.73 39.07
C GLN A 249 -4.01 21.41 37.90
N ASP A 250 -3.43 22.47 37.34
CA ASP A 250 -4.03 23.19 36.22
C ASP A 250 -3.99 22.32 34.96
N ALA A 251 -2.88 21.60 34.75
CA ALA A 251 -2.75 20.65 33.64
C ALA A 251 -3.77 19.50 33.72
N LEU A 252 -4.08 19.00 34.91
CA LEU A 252 -5.10 17.96 35.11
C LEU A 252 -6.52 18.47 34.84
N GLU A 253 -6.83 19.71 35.21
CA GLU A 253 -8.12 20.32 34.87
C GLU A 253 -8.21 20.54 33.36
N ILE A 254 -7.17 21.06 32.70
CA ILE A 254 -7.10 21.19 31.24
C ILE A 254 -7.33 19.85 30.53
N GLU A 255 -6.71 18.76 31.00
CA GLU A 255 -6.93 17.41 30.42
C GLU A 255 -8.42 17.02 30.45
N LYS A 256 -9.10 17.24 31.58
CA LYS A 256 -10.53 16.94 31.71
C LYS A 256 -11.36 17.76 30.73
N LEU A 257 -11.10 19.06 30.66
CA LEU A 257 -11.81 19.97 29.76
C LEU A 257 -11.60 19.60 28.28
N LEU A 258 -10.38 19.23 27.89
CA LEU A 258 -10.09 18.74 26.54
C LEU A 258 -10.82 17.43 26.25
N SER A 259 -10.89 16.51 27.21
CA SER A 259 -11.61 15.24 27.04
C SER A 259 -13.12 15.44 26.86
N GLU A 260 -13.73 16.37 27.59
CA GLU A 260 -15.13 16.76 27.45
C GLU A 260 -15.39 17.37 26.07
N ARG A 261 -14.51 18.27 25.62
CA ARG A 261 -14.60 18.87 24.29
C ARG A 261 -14.44 17.84 23.17
N LEU A 262 -13.51 16.89 23.30
CA LEU A 262 -13.36 15.80 22.32
C LEU A 262 -14.60 14.91 22.27
N ALA A 263 -15.28 14.70 23.40
CA ALA A 263 -16.53 13.94 23.46
C ALA A 263 -17.70 14.66 22.74
N THR A 264 -17.71 16.00 22.71
CA THR A 264 -18.68 16.76 21.88
C THR A 264 -18.44 16.61 20.38
N GLY A 265 -17.26 16.12 19.98
CA GLY A 265 -16.90 15.91 18.58
C GLY A 265 -16.56 17.20 17.84
N PHE A 266 -16.20 17.04 16.57
CA PHE A 266 -15.85 18.14 15.68
C PHE A 266 -17.04 18.51 14.78
N PRO A 267 -17.18 19.79 14.41
CA PRO A 267 -18.26 20.25 13.55
C PRO A 267 -17.97 19.79 12.12
N GLN A 268 -18.93 19.94 11.21
CA GLN A 268 -18.68 19.57 9.82
C GLN A 268 -17.61 20.48 9.21
N ALA A 269 -16.78 19.94 8.30
CA ALA A 269 -15.70 20.67 7.62
C ALA A 269 -16.14 22.03 7.04
N LYS A 270 -17.39 22.12 6.54
CA LYS A 270 -17.99 23.35 5.97
C LYS A 270 -18.18 24.47 6.99
N GLU A 271 -18.28 24.14 8.27
CA GLU A 271 -18.59 25.08 9.34
C GLU A 271 -17.31 25.66 9.97
N TYR A 272 -16.14 25.05 9.77
CA TYR A 272 -14.86 25.52 10.30
C TYR A 272 -14.54 26.99 10.02
N PRO A 273 -14.82 27.56 8.83
CA PRO A 273 -14.57 28.99 8.59
C PRO A 273 -15.35 29.92 9.53
N LYS A 274 -16.54 29.50 9.98
CA LYS A 274 -17.38 30.26 10.93
C LYS A 274 -16.89 30.13 12.37
N LEU A 275 -16.01 29.16 12.63
CA LEU A 275 -15.59 28.72 13.95
C LEU A 275 -14.13 29.09 14.23
N LYS A 276 -13.53 29.94 13.39
CA LYS A 276 -12.12 30.31 13.47
C LYS A 276 -11.74 30.81 14.87
N GLU A 277 -12.61 31.58 15.51
CA GLU A 277 -12.36 32.09 16.87
C GLU A 277 -12.61 31.05 17.97
N ALA A 278 -13.56 30.13 17.75
CA ALA A 278 -13.83 29.01 18.67
C ALA A 278 -12.73 27.94 18.66
N VAL A 279 -11.92 27.85 17.59
CA VAL A 279 -10.79 26.92 17.49
C VAL A 279 -9.55 27.43 18.25
N TYR A 280 -9.37 28.75 18.33
CA TYR A 280 -8.26 29.37 19.09
C TYR A 280 -8.68 29.70 20.52
N VAL A 281 -8.83 28.66 21.34
CA VAL A 281 -9.04 28.82 22.78
C VAL A 281 -7.68 28.92 23.46
N ASN A 282 -7.35 30.11 23.96
CA ASN A 282 -6.26 30.23 24.91
C ASN A 282 -6.78 29.84 26.30
N LEU A 283 -6.44 28.62 26.74
CA LEU A 283 -6.84 28.08 28.04
C LEU A 283 -6.14 28.77 29.22
N LEU A 284 -5.11 29.58 28.96
CA LEU A 284 -4.34 30.34 29.94
C LEU A 284 -4.57 31.84 29.72
N ARG A 285 -5.65 32.42 30.29
CA ARG A 285 -5.82 33.88 30.38
C ARG A 285 -5.35 34.39 31.74
N SER A 286 -4.69 35.54 31.76
CA SER A 286 -3.95 36.07 32.92
C SER A 286 -4.76 36.44 34.16
N GLU A 287 -6.10 36.33 34.14
CA GLU A 287 -6.97 36.72 35.25
C GLU A 287 -7.75 35.54 35.88
N THR A 288 -7.80 34.38 35.22
CA THR A 288 -8.34 33.12 35.76
C THR A 288 -7.48 31.94 35.30
N PRO A 289 -7.11 30.98 36.18
CA PRO A 289 -6.18 29.90 35.81
C PRO A 289 -6.64 29.12 34.58
N ILE A 290 -7.97 28.95 34.41
CA ILE A 290 -8.58 28.17 33.35
C ILE A 290 -9.93 28.79 32.95
N ASP A 291 -10.08 29.19 31.69
CA ASP A 291 -11.33 29.78 31.16
C ASP A 291 -12.29 28.68 30.68
N ARG A 292 -13.33 28.40 31.48
CA ARG A 292 -14.37 27.38 31.18
C ARG A 292 -15.39 27.83 30.13
N SER A 293 -15.42 29.12 29.77
CA SER A 293 -16.38 29.65 28.78
C SER A 293 -16.18 29.04 27.39
N ALA A 294 -14.96 28.58 27.11
CA ALA A 294 -14.59 27.95 25.85
C ALA A 294 -15.23 26.57 25.60
N ILE A 295 -15.74 25.91 26.63
CA ILE A 295 -16.37 24.57 26.55
C ILE A 295 -17.90 24.72 26.47
N ALA A 296 -18.44 25.77 27.07
CA ALA A 296 -19.85 26.10 27.05
C ALA A 296 -20.34 26.63 25.70
N SER A 297 -19.42 26.95 24.78
CA SER A 297 -19.80 27.23 23.41
C SER A 297 -20.19 25.92 22.71
N ASP A 298 -21.49 25.70 22.51
CA ASP A 298 -21.95 25.13 21.24
C ASP A 298 -21.10 25.78 20.14
N TRP A 299 -20.72 25.08 19.08
CA TRP A 299 -19.91 25.68 18.01
C TRP A 299 -20.49 27.05 17.55
N SER A 300 -21.77 27.34 17.77
CA SER A 300 -22.41 28.66 17.62
C SER A 300 -21.99 29.80 18.57
N ALA A 301 -21.44 29.59 19.78
CA ALA A 301 -21.30 30.66 20.79
C ALA A 301 -20.11 31.60 20.59
N GLY A 302 -19.39 31.47 19.47
CA GLY A 302 -18.51 32.52 18.93
C GLY A 302 -19.21 33.48 17.96
N ILE A 303 -20.49 33.28 17.65
CA ILE A 303 -21.27 34.15 16.78
C ILE A 303 -22.14 35.06 17.64
N ASN A 304 -21.51 36.05 18.27
CA ASN A 304 -22.22 37.31 18.54
C ASN A 304 -21.53 38.37 17.67
N LEU A 305 -22.24 38.75 16.59
CA LEU A 305 -22.04 40.04 15.93
C LEU A 305 -22.28 41.18 16.94
#